data_AF-A0AAV8XE79-F1
#
_entry.id   AF-A0AAV8XE79-F1
#
_cell.length_a   1.000
_cell.length_b   1.000
_cell.length_c   1.000
_cell.angle_alpha   90.00
_cell.angle_beta   90.00
_cell.angle_gamma   90.00
#
_symmetry.space_group_name_H-M   'P 1'
#
loop_
_entity.id
_entity.type
_entity.pdbx_description
1 polymer ?
#
loop_
_entity_poly.entity_id
_entity_poly.type
_entity_poly.pdbx_seq_one_letter_code
_entity_poly.pdbx_strand_id
1 'polypeptide(L)'
;MSEEWIRFPTTEERKLDIKRRGFMEKAGFLGIIGCIDCTHVAILAPTDQEHNNVNRKEIHSKHIQIVCSFNLEILSINARYPGSANDAFIWRASAVKRIMELKYNRGDSGYPLQPWLSTPFENPLPDTPESRYNYDHKITSSDVERYNAYFKERFRCVSGERKLRYAPDKVGSIVSSCAVLHNMCIRAGIEIIIDEFEETDVPNGNEYVPNVVLNEGRQVQQDVVNRYFR
;
A
#
# COMPACT_ATOMS: atom_id res chain seq x y z
N MET A 1 20.39 -7.49 5.62
CA MET A 1 19.60 -7.17 6.82
C MET A 1 18.14 -6.90 6.50
N SER A 2 17.80 -5.97 5.59
CA SER A 2 16.38 -5.72 5.22
C SER A 2 15.66 -6.95 4.66
N GLU A 3 16.35 -7.73 3.80
CA GLU A 3 15.77 -8.93 3.19
C GLU A 3 15.40 -10.02 4.20
N GLU A 4 15.88 -10.00 5.44
CA GLU A 4 15.45 -10.97 6.46
C GLU A 4 14.10 -10.61 7.06
N TRP A 5 13.84 -9.31 7.20
CA TRP A 5 12.70 -8.77 7.95
C TRP A 5 11.56 -8.29 7.05
N ILE A 6 11.86 -7.87 5.82
CA ILE A 6 10.87 -7.37 4.85
C ILE A 6 10.92 -8.29 3.63
N ARG A 7 9.88 -9.14 3.49
CA ARG A 7 9.77 -10.10 2.39
C ARG A 7 8.36 -10.13 1.84
N PHE A 8 8.24 -9.87 0.55
CA PHE A 8 6.97 -10.03 -0.13
C PHE A 8 6.65 -11.54 -0.27
N PRO A 9 5.40 -11.98 -0.03
CA PRO A 9 5.04 -13.38 0.02
C PRO A 9 5.12 -14.03 -1.38
N THR A 10 6.15 -14.85 -1.59
CA THR A 10 6.40 -15.51 -2.88
C THR A 10 6.11 -17.01 -2.88
N THR A 11 6.07 -17.64 -1.71
CA THR A 11 5.75 -19.07 -1.50
C THR A 11 4.24 -19.26 -1.34
N GLU A 12 3.67 -20.35 -1.86
CA GLU A 12 2.23 -20.63 -1.75
C GLU A 12 1.77 -20.77 -0.30
N GLU A 13 2.58 -21.38 0.58
CA GLU A 13 2.27 -21.48 2.01
C GLU A 13 2.04 -20.10 2.66
N ARG A 14 3.01 -19.19 2.52
CA ARG A 14 2.89 -17.83 3.07
C ARG A 14 1.71 -17.05 2.47
N LYS A 15 1.45 -17.23 1.17
CA LYS A 15 0.29 -16.59 0.53
C LYS A 15 -1.02 -17.15 1.09
N LEU A 16 -1.13 -18.46 1.29
CA LEU A 16 -2.31 -19.09 1.84
C LEU A 16 -2.55 -18.66 3.29
N ASP A 17 -1.49 -18.52 4.08
CA ASP A 17 -1.54 -17.99 5.44
C ASP A 17 -2.11 -16.57 5.47
N ILE A 18 -1.57 -15.65 4.65
CA ILE A 18 -2.06 -14.27 4.55
C ILE A 18 -3.50 -14.20 4.01
N LYS A 19 -3.83 -15.01 2.99
CA LYS A 19 -5.17 -15.04 2.39
C LYS A 19 -6.23 -15.55 3.36
N ARG A 20 -6.00 -16.71 3.98
CA ARG A 20 -7.00 -17.38 4.82
C ARG A 20 -7.10 -16.72 6.19
N ARG A 21 -6.00 -16.68 6.94
CA ARG A 21 -5.98 -16.23 8.33
C ARG A 21 -5.99 -14.71 8.48
N GLY A 22 -5.80 -14.01 7.37
CA GLY A 22 -5.71 -12.56 7.33
C GLY A 22 -6.95 -11.90 6.79
N PHE A 23 -6.91 -11.61 5.48
CA PHE A 23 -7.89 -10.75 4.86
C PHE A 23 -9.27 -11.41 4.71
N MET A 24 -9.34 -12.74 4.52
CA MET A 24 -10.62 -13.43 4.47
C MET A 24 -11.30 -13.49 5.85
N GLU A 25 -10.59 -13.94 6.89
CA GLU A 25 -11.17 -14.05 8.24
C GLU A 25 -11.45 -12.69 8.89
N LYS A 26 -10.62 -11.67 8.65
CA LYS A 26 -10.76 -10.35 9.30
C LYS A 26 -11.59 -9.35 8.50
N ALA A 27 -11.44 -9.33 7.17
CA ALA A 27 -12.00 -8.29 6.31
C ALA A 27 -13.00 -8.83 5.27
N GLY A 28 -13.28 -10.14 5.26
CA GLY A 28 -14.20 -10.76 4.29
C GLY A 28 -13.68 -10.80 2.86
N PHE A 29 -12.52 -10.21 2.57
CA PHE A 29 -12.03 -10.01 1.21
C PHE A 29 -11.11 -11.14 0.75
N LEU A 30 -11.55 -11.87 -0.28
CA LEU A 30 -10.87 -13.06 -0.76
C LEU A 30 -9.62 -12.75 -1.60
N GLY A 31 -8.58 -13.56 -1.41
CA GLY A 31 -7.45 -13.62 -2.34
C GLY A 31 -6.35 -12.57 -2.14
N ILE A 32 -6.49 -11.65 -1.17
CA ILE A 32 -5.49 -10.62 -0.87
C ILE A 32 -4.26 -11.23 -0.21
N ILE A 33 -3.08 -10.82 -0.69
CA ILE A 33 -1.77 -11.23 -0.15
C ILE A 33 -0.98 -10.06 0.44
N GLY A 34 -1.59 -8.89 0.47
CA GLY A 34 -1.01 -7.66 0.99
C GLY A 34 -1.81 -6.46 0.49
N CYS A 35 -1.86 -5.42 1.30
CA CYS A 35 -2.45 -4.15 0.96
C CYS A 35 -1.38 -3.12 0.70
N ILE A 36 -1.59 -2.26 -0.28
CA ILE A 36 -0.64 -1.24 -0.70
C ILE A 36 -1.21 0.14 -0.40
N ASP A 37 -0.39 1.00 0.20
CA ASP A 37 -0.71 2.41 0.36
C ASP A 37 0.59 3.24 0.30
N CYS A 38 0.45 4.53 0.03
CA CYS A 38 1.55 5.47 0.00
C CYS A 38 1.42 6.50 1.10
N THR A 39 2.56 6.97 1.60
CA THR A 39 2.60 7.98 2.65
C THR A 39 3.76 8.94 2.47
N HIS A 40 3.61 10.15 3.00
CA HIS A 40 4.64 11.18 2.96
C HIS A 40 5.41 11.26 4.28
N VAL A 41 6.74 11.38 4.16
CA VAL A 41 7.64 11.68 5.28
C VAL A 41 8.24 13.06 5.04
N ALA A 42 7.97 14.00 5.94
CA ALA A 42 8.40 15.38 5.77
C ALA A 42 9.92 15.54 5.92
N ILE A 43 10.52 16.32 5.03
CA ILE A 43 11.96 16.59 5.01
C ILE A 43 12.22 18.10 5.00
N LEU A 44 13.44 18.50 5.32
CA LEU A 44 13.90 19.85 4.99
C LEU A 44 14.03 19.97 3.47
N ALA A 45 13.74 21.16 2.93
CA ALA A 45 13.97 21.48 1.53
C ALA A 45 15.40 21.06 1.13
N PRO A 46 15.56 20.13 0.18
CA PRO A 46 16.89 19.77 -0.31
C PRO A 46 17.46 20.92 -1.12
N THR A 47 18.79 21.06 -1.13
CA THR A 47 19.47 22.09 -1.93
C THR A 47 19.46 21.77 -3.42
N ASP A 48 19.49 20.49 -3.77
CA ASP A 48 19.48 20.00 -5.15
C ASP A 48 18.09 19.54 -5.56
N GLN A 49 17.62 19.98 -6.73
CA GLN A 49 16.34 19.58 -7.33
C GLN A 49 15.17 19.65 -6.33
N GLU A 50 15.11 20.75 -5.58
CA GLU A 50 14.14 21.01 -4.51
C GLU A 50 12.69 20.73 -4.93
N HIS A 51 12.28 21.24 -6.10
CA HIS A 51 10.94 21.08 -6.67
C HIS A 51 10.49 19.62 -6.82
N ASN A 52 11.41 18.68 -7.00
CA ASN A 52 11.06 17.26 -7.08
C ASN A 52 10.50 16.73 -5.75
N ASN A 53 10.83 17.36 -4.63
CA ASN A 53 10.43 16.89 -3.31
C ASN A 53 9.19 17.59 -2.77
N VAL A 54 8.56 18.48 -3.53
CA VAL A 54 7.34 19.18 -3.12
C VAL A 54 6.11 18.32 -3.43
N ASN A 55 5.31 18.00 -2.41
CA ASN A 55 4.06 17.26 -2.59
C ASN A 55 2.88 18.19 -2.93
N ARG A 56 1.70 17.60 -3.13
CA ARG A 56 0.44 18.34 -3.43
C ARG A 56 0.02 19.34 -2.35
N LYS A 57 0.52 19.20 -1.12
CA LYS A 57 0.28 20.11 0.01
C LYS A 57 1.36 21.20 0.13
N GLU A 58 2.21 21.35 -0.89
CA GLU A 58 3.34 22.29 -0.90
C GLU A 58 4.39 22.04 0.21
N ILE A 59 4.51 20.79 0.67
CA ILE A 59 5.46 20.37 1.70
C ILE A 59 6.56 19.51 1.08
N HIS A 60 7.81 19.82 1.41
CA HIS A 60 8.96 18.95 1.09
C HIS A 60 8.83 17.60 1.80
N SER A 61 8.80 16.53 1.03
CA SER A 61 8.66 15.18 1.56
C SER A 61 9.35 14.13 0.69
N LYS A 62 9.56 12.95 1.28
CA LYS A 62 9.75 11.69 0.54
C LYS A 62 8.41 11.00 0.40
N HIS A 63 8.18 10.42 -0.77
CA HIS A 63 6.99 9.62 -1.05
C HIS A 63 7.33 8.15 -0.89
N ILE A 64 6.68 7.50 0.07
CA ILE A 64 6.98 6.14 0.51
C ILE A 64 5.81 5.24 0.13
N GLN A 65 6.06 4.19 -0.63
CA GLN A 65 5.08 3.11 -0.82
C GLN A 65 5.34 1.99 0.17
N ILE A 66 4.29 1.52 0.82
CA ILE A 66 4.33 0.43 1.79
C ILE A 66 3.33 -0.64 1.35
N VAL A 67 3.74 -1.91 1.45
CA VAL A 67 2.84 -3.06 1.33
C VAL A 67 2.80 -3.77 2.68
N CYS A 68 1.62 -3.92 3.24
CA CYS A 68 1.40 -4.50 4.56
C CYS A 68 0.53 -5.77 4.50
N SER A 69 0.77 -6.69 5.43
CA SER A 69 -0.09 -7.84 5.70
C SER A 69 -1.17 -7.48 6.73
N PHE A 70 -2.18 -8.34 6.86
CA PHE A 70 -3.31 -8.22 7.80
C PHE A 70 -2.91 -8.05 9.28
N ASN A 71 -1.68 -8.41 9.63
CA ASN A 71 -1.12 -8.40 10.99
C ASN A 71 -0.14 -7.23 11.21
N LEU A 72 -0.27 -6.16 10.43
CA LEU A 72 0.60 -4.97 10.46
C LEU A 72 2.07 -5.22 10.04
N GLU A 73 2.41 -6.43 9.55
CA GLU A 73 3.75 -6.72 9.04
C GLU A 73 3.99 -6.03 7.70
N ILE A 74 5.11 -5.33 7.56
CA ILE A 74 5.52 -4.70 6.30
C ILE A 74 6.14 -5.76 5.38
N LEU A 75 5.46 -6.06 4.29
CA LEU A 75 5.87 -7.05 3.27
C LEU A 75 6.81 -6.44 2.22
N SER A 76 6.68 -5.15 1.95
CA SER A 76 7.56 -4.41 1.04
C SER A 76 7.54 -2.93 1.37
N ILE A 77 8.65 -2.23 1.14
CA ILE A 77 8.74 -0.78 1.28
C ILE A 77 9.58 -0.18 0.15
N ASN A 78 9.13 0.95 -0.39
CA ASN A 78 9.85 1.71 -1.39
C ASN A 78 9.93 3.19 -1.00
N ALA A 79 11.07 3.56 -0.40
CA ALA A 79 11.34 4.90 0.11
C ALA A 79 12.18 5.77 -0.84
N ARG A 80 12.24 5.41 -2.14
CA ARG A 80 13.16 6.03 -3.10
C ARG A 80 12.60 7.28 -3.75
N TYR A 81 11.29 7.47 -3.74
CA TYR A 81 10.66 8.53 -4.54
C TYR A 81 10.59 9.87 -3.82
N PRO A 82 10.73 10.97 -4.58
CA PRO A 82 10.60 12.31 -4.02
C PRO A 82 9.11 12.67 -3.86
N GLY A 83 8.80 13.69 -3.07
CA GLY A 83 7.44 14.09 -2.71
C GLY A 83 6.51 14.43 -3.87
N SER A 84 7.03 14.82 -5.03
CA SER A 84 6.21 15.13 -6.22
C SER A 84 5.76 13.89 -6.99
N ALA A 85 6.33 12.71 -6.70
CA ALA A 85 5.97 11.48 -7.39
C ALA A 85 4.50 11.11 -7.12
N ASN A 86 3.86 10.46 -8.09
CA ASN A 86 2.50 9.95 -7.96
C ASN A 86 2.53 8.44 -7.60
N ASP A 87 1.58 7.99 -6.78
CA ASP A 87 1.40 6.59 -6.34
C ASP A 87 1.46 5.60 -7.51
N ALA A 88 0.79 5.90 -8.62
CA ALA A 88 0.78 5.06 -9.83
C ALA A 88 2.17 4.96 -10.47
N PHE A 89 2.96 6.04 -10.45
CA PHE A 89 4.34 6.02 -10.92
C PHE A 89 5.21 5.16 -10.03
N ILE A 90 5.06 5.28 -8.70
CA ILE A 90 5.78 4.46 -7.72
C ILE A 90 5.43 2.98 -7.88
N TRP A 91 4.14 2.66 -8.04
CA TRP A 91 3.66 1.30 -8.28
C TRP A 91 4.23 0.70 -9.57
N ARG A 92 4.20 1.46 -10.69
CA ARG A 92 4.72 1.00 -11.98
C ARG A 92 6.18 0.56 -11.91
N ALA A 93 6.97 1.21 -11.07
CA ALA A 93 8.39 0.93 -10.87
C ALA A 93 8.68 0.10 -9.60
N SER A 94 7.66 -0.45 -8.95
CA SER A 94 7.82 -1.26 -7.74
C SER A 94 8.33 -2.67 -8.06
N ALA A 95 9.21 -3.20 -7.20
CA ALA A 95 9.67 -4.58 -7.32
C ALA A 95 8.51 -5.58 -7.12
N VAL A 96 7.53 -5.22 -6.29
CA VAL A 96 6.33 -6.01 -6.04
C VAL A 96 5.53 -6.20 -7.31
N LYS A 97 5.26 -5.14 -8.09
CA LYS A 97 4.57 -5.25 -9.39
C LYS A 97 5.26 -6.24 -10.32
N ARG A 98 6.59 -6.14 -10.43
CA ARG A 98 7.38 -7.06 -11.27
C ARG A 98 7.29 -8.51 -10.78
N ILE A 99 7.34 -8.75 -9.47
CA ILE A 99 7.16 -10.10 -8.90
C ILE A 99 5.76 -10.63 -9.22
N MET A 100 4.75 -9.78 -9.11
CA MET A 100 3.37 -10.14 -9.42
C MET A 100 3.20 -10.47 -10.91
N GLU A 101 3.73 -9.64 -11.81
CA GLU A 101 3.71 -9.92 -13.25
C GLU A 101 4.38 -11.25 -13.57
N LEU A 102 5.59 -11.50 -13.05
CA LEU A 102 6.33 -12.74 -13.34
C LEU A 102 5.64 -14.01 -12.82
N LYS A 103 5.03 -13.94 -11.64
CA LYS A 103 4.41 -15.11 -11.00
C LYS A 103 2.95 -15.32 -11.43
N TYR A 104 2.27 -14.27 -11.86
CA TYR A 104 0.83 -14.30 -12.11
C TYR A 104 0.45 -14.03 -13.59
N ASN A 105 1.38 -13.65 -14.48
CA ASN A 105 1.20 -13.75 -15.95
C ASN A 105 1.30 -15.20 -16.49
N ARG A 106 1.01 -16.21 -15.68
CA ARG A 106 0.82 -17.59 -16.15
C ARG A 106 -0.66 -18.00 -16.12
N GLY A 107 -1.56 -17.02 -16.31
CA GLY A 107 -2.92 -17.22 -16.81
C GLY A 107 -2.98 -16.85 -18.30
N ASP A 108 -3.91 -17.44 -19.03
CA ASP A 108 -4.04 -17.39 -20.50
C ASP A 108 -3.85 -15.99 -21.11
N SER A 109 -3.25 -15.90 -22.29
CA SER A 109 -2.63 -14.71 -22.90
C SER A 109 -3.62 -13.60 -23.37
N GLY A 110 -4.82 -13.53 -22.79
CA GLY A 110 -5.92 -12.68 -23.27
C GLY A 110 -6.41 -11.59 -22.31
N TYR A 111 -5.76 -11.34 -21.15
CA TYR A 111 -6.37 -10.50 -20.10
C TYR A 111 -5.48 -9.35 -19.57
N PRO A 112 -5.63 -8.13 -20.08
CA PRO A 112 -5.04 -6.91 -19.51
C PRO A 112 -5.91 -6.14 -18.48
N LEU A 113 -5.91 -6.65 -17.26
CA LEU A 113 -5.87 -5.85 -16.03
C LEU A 113 -5.24 -6.73 -14.97
N GLN A 114 -4.42 -6.15 -14.11
CA GLN A 114 -3.57 -6.93 -13.22
C GLN A 114 -4.44 -7.63 -12.16
N PRO A 115 -4.66 -8.98 -12.18
CA PRO A 115 -5.58 -9.69 -11.29
C PRO A 115 -5.21 -9.65 -9.79
N TRP A 116 -4.29 -8.77 -9.41
CA TRP A 116 -3.72 -8.64 -8.08
C TRP A 116 -3.79 -7.23 -7.49
N LEU A 117 -4.42 -6.26 -8.17
CA LEU A 117 -4.65 -4.92 -7.63
C LEU A 117 -6.14 -4.60 -7.68
N SER A 118 -6.81 -4.69 -6.53
CA SER A 118 -8.23 -4.39 -6.37
C SER A 118 -8.45 -2.90 -6.15
N THR A 119 -9.21 -2.24 -7.02
CA THR A 119 -9.66 -0.85 -6.86
C THR A 119 -11.18 -0.81 -6.68
N PRO A 120 -11.77 0.22 -6.04
CA PRO A 120 -13.22 0.33 -5.92
C PRO A 120 -13.88 0.66 -7.28
N PHE A 121 -15.14 0.27 -7.46
CA PHE A 121 -16.00 0.72 -8.56
C PHE A 121 -16.41 2.18 -8.38
N GLU A 122 -16.50 2.93 -9.47
CA GLU A 122 -17.05 4.28 -9.45
C GLU A 122 -18.58 4.24 -9.38
N ASN A 123 -19.16 4.90 -8.38
CA ASN A 123 -20.61 5.09 -8.20
C ASN A 123 -21.47 3.81 -8.38
N PRO A 124 -21.22 2.72 -7.63
CA PRO A 124 -22.08 1.55 -7.68
C PRO A 124 -23.49 1.90 -7.17
N LEU A 125 -24.52 1.30 -7.79
CA LEU A 125 -25.88 1.41 -7.28
C LEU A 125 -26.00 0.72 -5.91
N PRO A 126 -26.86 1.21 -4.99
CA PRO A 126 -27.08 0.55 -3.72
C PRO A 126 -27.54 -0.91 -3.88
N ASP A 127 -27.16 -1.77 -2.93
CA ASP A 127 -27.54 -3.17 -2.84
C ASP A 127 -27.08 -4.08 -4.00
N THR A 128 -26.23 -3.59 -4.90
CA THR A 128 -25.63 -4.42 -5.95
C THR A 128 -24.39 -5.17 -5.47
N PRO A 129 -24.00 -6.27 -6.14
CA PRO A 129 -22.70 -6.92 -5.92
C PRO A 129 -21.51 -5.95 -5.93
N GLU A 130 -21.50 -4.94 -6.79
CA GLU A 130 -20.44 -3.93 -6.83
C GLU A 130 -20.43 -3.06 -5.57
N SER A 131 -21.60 -2.72 -5.01
CA SER A 131 -21.70 -1.97 -3.75
C SER A 131 -21.17 -2.76 -2.56
N ARG A 132 -21.42 -4.08 -2.53
CA ARG A 132 -20.90 -5.02 -1.51
C ARG A 132 -19.39 -5.18 -1.64
N TYR A 133 -18.89 -5.32 -2.88
CA TYR A 133 -17.45 -5.32 -3.14
C TYR A 133 -16.79 -4.02 -2.67
N ASN A 134 -17.38 -2.86 -2.96
CA ASN A 134 -16.85 -1.58 -2.50
C ASN A 134 -16.90 -1.46 -0.97
N TYR A 135 -17.91 -2.01 -0.32
CA TYR A 135 -17.99 -2.07 1.14
C TYR A 135 -16.84 -2.89 1.74
N ASP A 136 -16.62 -4.12 1.27
CA ASP A 136 -15.54 -4.98 1.75
C ASP A 136 -14.15 -4.42 1.37
N HIS A 137 -14.03 -3.82 0.18
CA HIS A 137 -12.83 -3.10 -0.26
C HIS A 137 -12.53 -1.92 0.66
N LYS A 138 -13.54 -1.14 1.04
CA LYS A 138 -13.40 -0.01 1.97
C LYS A 138 -12.95 -0.46 3.35
N ILE A 139 -13.54 -1.53 3.90
CA ILE A 139 -13.10 -2.11 5.18
C ILE A 139 -11.62 -2.50 5.08
N THR A 140 -11.29 -3.28 4.05
CA THR A 140 -9.92 -3.76 3.82
C THR A 140 -8.94 -2.60 3.62
N SER A 141 -9.35 -1.53 2.95
CA SER A 141 -8.54 -0.32 2.70
C SER A 141 -8.36 0.53 3.95
N SER A 142 -9.37 0.62 4.81
CA SER A 142 -9.27 1.35 6.08
C SER A 142 -8.27 0.71 7.05
N ASP A 143 -8.11 -0.62 7.01
CA ASP A 143 -7.04 -1.30 7.74
C ASP A 143 -5.65 -0.88 7.24
N VAL A 144 -5.53 -0.47 5.97
CA VAL A 144 -4.28 -0.06 5.34
C VAL A 144 -3.85 1.33 5.75
N GLU A 145 -4.79 2.27 5.71
CA GLU A 145 -4.61 3.63 6.23
C GLU A 145 -4.17 3.54 7.69
N ARG A 146 -4.83 2.66 8.46
CA ARG A 146 -4.44 2.37 9.84
C ARG A 146 -3.01 1.84 9.96
N TYR A 147 -2.52 0.97 9.06
CA TYR A 147 -1.12 0.50 9.07
C TYR A 147 -0.12 1.66 8.99
N ASN A 148 -0.37 2.62 8.09
CA ASN A 148 0.50 3.79 7.95
C ASN A 148 0.50 4.63 9.23
N ALA A 149 -0.66 4.79 9.86
CA ALA A 149 -0.79 5.45 11.15
C ALA A 149 0.01 4.71 12.25
N TYR A 150 -0.15 3.39 12.38
CA TYR A 150 0.62 2.55 13.33
C TYR A 150 2.14 2.69 13.13
N PHE A 151 2.59 2.67 11.88
CA PHE A 151 4.02 2.79 11.56
C PHE A 151 4.58 4.15 11.96
N LYS A 152 3.85 5.23 11.65
CA LYS A 152 4.21 6.61 12.05
C LYS A 152 4.14 6.82 13.55
N GLU A 153 3.22 6.14 14.24
CA GLU A 153 3.10 6.20 15.70
C GLU A 153 4.30 5.54 16.37
N ARG A 154 4.62 4.31 15.98
CA ARG A 154 5.80 3.59 16.50
C ARG A 154 7.09 4.37 16.27
N PHE A 155 7.21 5.03 15.12
CA PHE A 155 8.39 5.82 14.77
C PHE A 155 8.01 7.27 14.49
N ARG A 156 7.80 8.05 15.55
CA ARG A 156 7.48 9.50 15.47
C ARG A 156 8.50 10.34 14.68
N CYS A 157 9.68 9.80 14.38
CA CYS A 157 10.62 10.44 13.46
C CYS A 157 10.19 10.40 11.98
N VAL A 158 9.28 9.51 11.59
CA VAL A 158 8.71 9.42 10.23
C VAL A 158 7.28 9.98 10.14
N SER A 159 6.73 10.50 11.26
CA SER A 159 5.42 11.15 11.27
C SER A 159 5.48 12.56 10.67
N GLY A 160 4.31 13.08 10.27
CA GLY A 160 4.20 14.43 9.68
C GLY A 160 4.52 15.59 10.63
N GLU A 161 4.53 15.33 11.95
CA GLU A 161 4.83 16.32 12.97
C GLU A 161 6.31 16.73 13.02
N ARG A 162 7.19 15.93 12.42
CA ARG A 162 8.63 16.17 12.41
C ARG A 162 9.13 16.29 10.98
N LYS A 163 10.05 17.24 10.77
CA LYS A 163 10.80 17.36 9.52
C LYS A 163 12.18 16.76 9.71
N LEU A 164 12.49 15.72 8.95
CA LEU A 164 13.82 15.12 8.98
C LEU A 164 14.83 16.05 8.30
N ARG A 165 15.90 16.38 9.02
CA ARG A 165 16.96 17.31 8.58
C ARG A 165 18.12 16.57 7.90
N TYR A 166 17.79 15.62 7.03
CA TYR A 166 18.75 14.80 6.32
C TYR A 166 18.48 14.86 4.82
N ALA A 167 19.50 14.58 4.02
CA ALA A 167 19.35 14.46 2.57
C ALA A 167 18.27 13.40 2.22
N PRO A 168 17.52 13.58 1.11
CA PRO A 168 16.44 12.69 0.68
C PRO A 168 16.78 11.19 0.74
N ASP A 169 17.98 10.79 0.32
CA ASP A 169 18.41 9.39 0.31
C ASP A 169 18.69 8.85 1.72
N LYS A 170 19.21 9.71 2.61
CA LYS A 170 19.40 9.38 4.02
C LYS A 170 18.06 9.21 4.71
N VAL A 171 17.06 10.04 4.39
CA VAL A 171 15.68 9.87 4.86
C VAL A 171 15.11 8.54 4.39
N GLY A 172 15.29 8.17 3.12
CA GLY A 172 14.86 6.86 2.62
C GLY A 172 15.50 5.69 3.38
N SER A 173 16.76 5.83 3.79
CA SER A 173 17.48 4.85 4.61
C SER A 173 16.93 4.77 6.04
N ILE A 174 16.59 5.91 6.66
CA ILE A 174 15.94 5.97 7.97
C ILE A 174 14.60 5.27 7.93
N VAL A 175 13.75 5.61 6.96
CA VAL A 175 12.42 5.00 6.77
C VAL A 175 12.52 3.49 6.60
N SER A 176 13.46 3.03 5.76
CA SER A 176 13.69 1.58 5.56
C SER A 176 14.16 0.88 6.84
N SER A 177 14.96 1.56 7.67
CA SER A 177 15.41 1.04 8.96
C SER A 177 14.27 0.96 9.97
N CYS A 178 13.41 1.99 10.03
CA CYS A 178 12.19 1.96 10.84
C CYS A 178 11.28 0.79 10.43
N ALA A 179 11.12 0.52 9.13
CA ALA A 179 10.31 -0.61 8.68
C ALA A 179 10.85 -1.98 9.11
N VAL A 180 12.18 -2.15 9.11
CA VAL A 180 12.83 -3.36 9.66
C VAL A 180 12.57 -3.49 11.15
N LEU A 181 12.77 -2.41 11.91
CA LEU A 181 12.52 -2.38 13.36
C LEU A 181 11.03 -2.61 13.68
N HIS A 182 10.12 -2.10 12.86
CA HIS A 182 8.68 -2.36 12.99
C HIS A 182 8.39 -3.86 12.96
N ASN A 183 8.89 -4.57 11.94
CA ASN A 183 8.67 -6.01 11.82
C ASN A 183 9.35 -6.80 12.95
N MET A 184 10.50 -6.34 13.45
CA MET A 184 11.12 -6.90 14.66
C MET A 184 10.18 -6.78 15.86
N CYS A 185 9.58 -5.61 16.08
CA CYS A 185 8.62 -5.40 17.15
C CYS A 185 7.36 -6.28 16.99
N ILE A 186 6.79 -6.37 15.78
CA ILE A 186 5.64 -7.24 15.49
C ILE A 186 5.97 -8.69 15.83
N ARG A 187 7.14 -9.19 15.41
CA ARG A 187 7.57 -10.56 15.69
C ARG A 187 7.84 -10.81 17.17
N ALA A 188 8.31 -9.80 17.90
CA ALA A 188 8.53 -9.86 19.34
C ALA A 188 7.23 -9.70 20.16
N GLY A 189 6.08 -9.48 19.51
CA GLY A 189 4.81 -9.24 20.21
C GLY A 189 4.76 -7.90 20.94
N ILE A 190 5.56 -6.91 20.51
CA ILE A 190 5.57 -5.58 21.12
C ILE A 190 4.40 -4.78 20.53
N GLU A 191 3.37 -4.59 21.35
CA GLU A 191 2.18 -3.83 20.99
C GLU A 191 2.49 -2.34 20.73
N ILE A 192 1.63 -1.71 19.94
CA ILE A 192 1.61 -0.24 19.76
C ILE A 192 0.44 0.25 20.59
N ILE A 193 0.73 1.05 21.60
CA ILE A 193 -0.31 1.80 22.31
C ILE A 193 -0.58 3.03 21.46
N ILE A 194 -1.83 3.19 21.04
CA ILE A 194 -2.26 4.38 20.33
C ILE A 194 -3.35 5.06 21.17
N ASP A 195 -3.17 6.34 21.43
CA ASP A 195 -4.28 7.22 21.80
C ASP A 195 -5.12 7.49 20.55
N GLU A 196 -6.45 7.62 20.70
CA GLU A 196 -7.39 7.77 19.58
C GLU A 196 -6.86 8.74 18.50
N PHE A 197 -6.70 8.23 17.27
CA PHE A 197 -6.10 8.98 16.16
C PHE A 197 -7.01 10.12 15.67
N GLU A 198 -6.48 11.35 15.64
CA GLU A 198 -6.89 12.37 14.66
C GLU A 198 -5.97 12.27 13.44
N GLU A 199 -6.48 11.75 12.33
CA GLU A 199 -5.71 11.63 11.10
C GLU A 199 -5.73 12.94 10.29
N THR A 200 -4.55 13.44 9.91
CA THR A 200 -4.39 14.66 9.08
C THR A 200 -3.97 14.39 7.64
N ASP A 201 -3.89 13.12 7.22
CA ASP A 201 -3.60 12.79 5.82
C ASP A 201 -4.91 12.70 5.02
N VAL A 202 -4.97 13.54 3.99
CA VAL A 202 -6.16 13.77 3.16
C VAL A 202 -6.06 12.77 2.01
N PRO A 203 -7.16 12.11 1.59
CA PRO A 203 -7.12 11.10 0.55
C PRO A 203 -6.43 11.62 -0.72
N ASN A 204 -5.52 10.81 -1.28
CA ASN A 204 -4.98 11.06 -2.60
C ASN A 204 -6.12 10.98 -3.62
N GLY A 205 -6.53 12.11 -4.20
CA GLY A 205 -7.53 12.14 -5.27
C GLY A 205 -7.14 11.20 -6.42
N ASN A 206 -8.12 10.41 -6.86
CA ASN A 206 -8.02 9.50 -8.02
C ASN A 206 -7.68 10.29 -9.29
N GLU A 207 -6.70 9.86 -10.08
CA GLU A 207 -6.55 10.40 -11.43
C GLU A 207 -5.96 9.44 -12.49
N TYR A 208 -6.57 9.58 -13.67
CA TYR A 208 -6.48 8.91 -14.98
C TYR A 208 -5.46 7.77 -15.20
N VAL A 209 -6.00 6.56 -15.37
CA VAL A 209 -5.31 5.39 -15.95
C VAL A 209 -5.68 5.30 -17.45
N PRO A 210 -4.76 5.01 -18.37
CA PRO A 210 -5.07 4.91 -19.80
C PRO A 210 -6.21 3.92 -20.10
N ASN A 211 -7.19 4.33 -20.91
CA ASN A 211 -8.46 3.63 -21.18
C ASN A 211 -8.36 2.15 -21.58
N VAL A 212 -7.25 1.72 -22.21
CA VAL A 212 -7.09 0.32 -22.66
C VAL A 212 -6.85 -0.62 -21.47
N VAL A 213 -6.11 -0.17 -20.45
CA VAL A 213 -5.86 -0.91 -19.20
C VAL A 213 -7.06 -0.85 -18.24
N LEU A 214 -8.16 -0.21 -18.60
CA LEU A 214 -9.35 -0.07 -17.72
C LEU A 214 -10.50 -1.02 -18.07
N ASN A 215 -10.49 -1.65 -19.26
CA ASN A 215 -11.64 -2.41 -19.75
C ASN A 215 -11.56 -3.90 -19.41
N GLU A 216 -10.40 -4.55 -19.57
CA GLU A 216 -10.30 -6.01 -19.49
C GLU A 216 -10.25 -6.58 -18.06
N GLY A 217 -10.17 -5.74 -17.05
CA GLY A 217 -10.32 -6.16 -15.65
C GLY A 217 -11.22 -5.32 -14.80
N ARG A 218 -11.94 -4.36 -15.41
CA ARG A 218 -13.33 -4.23 -15.03
C ARG A 218 -14.03 -5.57 -15.24
N GLN A 219 -13.69 -6.33 -16.29
CA GLN A 219 -14.23 -7.68 -16.51
C GLN A 219 -13.78 -8.72 -15.46
N VAL A 220 -12.49 -8.86 -15.18
CA VAL A 220 -11.98 -9.74 -14.09
C VAL A 220 -12.51 -9.31 -12.71
N GLN A 221 -12.54 -8.01 -12.43
CA GLN A 221 -13.15 -7.48 -11.21
C GLN A 221 -14.64 -7.82 -11.14
N GLN A 222 -15.37 -7.67 -12.26
CA GLN A 222 -16.78 -8.06 -12.38
C GLN A 222 -16.96 -9.57 -12.21
N ASP A 223 -16.05 -10.41 -12.70
CA ASP A 223 -16.10 -11.86 -12.52
C ASP A 223 -15.90 -12.25 -11.04
N VAL A 224 -14.97 -11.58 -10.34
CA VAL A 224 -14.80 -11.74 -8.89
C VAL A 224 -16.07 -11.30 -8.15
N VAL A 225 -16.62 -10.14 -8.50
CA VAL A 225 -17.89 -9.63 -7.96
C VAL A 225 -19.01 -10.65 -8.16
N ASN A 226 -19.25 -11.08 -9.39
CA ASN A 226 -20.33 -12.02 -9.73
C ASN A 226 -20.17 -13.38 -9.06
N ARG A 227 -18.92 -13.83 -8.84
CA ARG A 227 -18.63 -15.13 -8.26
C ARG A 227 -18.73 -15.15 -6.74
N TYR A 228 -18.38 -14.05 -6.08
CA TYR A 228 -18.19 -14.02 -4.62
C TYR A 228 -19.09 -13.04 -3.87
N PHE A 229 -19.69 -12.07 -4.56
CA PHE A 229 -20.55 -11.04 -3.97
C PHE A 229 -21.96 -11.22 -4.55
N ARG A 230 -22.89 -11.77 -3.77
CA ARG A 230 -24.31 -11.96 -4.13
C ARG A 230 -25.22 -11.17 -3.20
#